data_AF-A0A355PJD8-F1
#
_entry.id   AF-A0A355PJD8-F1
#
_cell.length_a   1.000
_cell.length_b   1.000
_cell.length_c   1.000
_cell.angle_alpha   90.00
_cell.angle_beta   90.00
_cell.angle_gamma   90.00
#
_symmetry.space_group_name_H-M   'P 1'
#
loop_
_entity.id
_entity.type
_entity.pdbx_description
1 polymer ?
#
loop_
_entity_poly.entity_id
_entity_poly.type
_entity_poly.pdbx_seq_one_letter_code
_entity_poly.pdbx_strand_id
1 'polypeptide(L)' 'MLDPKLLRGDLDATAQQLARRGFELDKAALQALESRRRELQTQT' A
#
# COMPACT_ATOMS: atom_id res chain seq x y z
N MET A 1 7.74 2.88 -10.21
CA MET A 1 7.64 2.62 -8.76
C MET A 1 6.57 3.55 -8.21
N LEU A 2 5.55 3.03 -7.52
CA LEU A 2 4.57 3.88 -6.82
C LEU A 2 5.20 4.37 -5.51
N ASP A 3 5.02 5.65 -5.19
CA ASP A 3 5.52 6.22 -3.95
C ASP A 3 4.80 5.63 -2.72
N PRO A 4 5.49 4.93 -1.81
CA PRO A 4 4.89 4.30 -0.65
C PRO A 4 4.38 5.31 0.39
N LYS A 5 4.78 6.58 0.30
CA LYS A 5 4.21 7.69 1.08
C LYS A 5 2.83 8.08 0.57
N LEU A 6 2.68 8.20 -0.74
CA LEU A 6 1.40 8.49 -1.40
C LEU A 6 0.41 7.33 -1.23
N LEU A 7 0.89 6.09 -1.35
CA LEU A 7 0.08 4.90 -1.06
C LEU A 7 -0.43 4.87 0.38
N ARG A 8 0.30 5.43 1.35
CA ARG A 8 -0.16 5.46 2.75
C ARG A 8 -1.09 6.61 3.07
N GLY A 9 -0.88 7.77 2.44
CA GLY A 9 -1.72 8.96 2.65
C GLY A 9 -3.01 8.94 1.84
N ASP A 10 -2.93 8.47 0.60
CA ASP A 10 -3.98 8.55 -0.43
C ASP A 10 -4.25 7.17 -1.05
N LEU A 11 -4.27 6.13 -0.22
CA LEU A 11 -4.48 4.75 -0.63
C LEU A 11 -5.78 4.59 -1.43
N ASP A 12 -6.85 5.29 -1.02
CA ASP A 12 -8.15 5.26 -1.69
C ASP A 12 -8.15 5.96 -3.05
N ALA A 13 -7.53 7.14 -3.16
CA ALA A 13 -7.41 7.85 -4.42
C ALA A 13 -6.54 7.07 -5.42
N THR A 14 -5.46 6.45 -4.92
CA THR A 14 -4.56 5.61 -5.72
C THR A 14 -5.27 4.33 -6.18
N ALA A 15 -6.04 3.68 -5.30
CA ALA A 15 -6.86 2.53 -5.65
C ALA A 15 -7.91 2.88 -6.72
N GLN A 16 -8.56 4.04 -6.63
CA GLN A 16 -9.49 4.51 -7.65
C GLN A 16 -8.80 4.81 -8.99
N GLN A 17 -7.64 5.45 -8.99
CA GLN A 17 -6.88 5.70 -10.22
C GLN A 17 -6.37 4.42 -10.86
N LEU A 18 -5.93 3.45 -10.06
CA LEU A 18 -5.52 2.14 -10.52
C LEU A 18 -6.71 1.36 -11.07
N ALA A 19 -7.86 1.36 -10.40
CA ALA A 19 -9.08 0.71 -10.86
C ALA A 19 -9.54 1.28 -12.21
N ARG A 20 -9.43 2.61 -12.41
CA ARG A 20 -9.68 3.26 -13.71
C ARG A 20 -8.74 2.78 -14.82
N ARG A 21 -7.53 2.35 -14.48
CA ARG A 21 -6.57 1.75 -15.40
C ARG A 21 -6.74 0.23 -15.54
N GLY A 22 -7.76 -0.36 -14.89
CA GLY A 22 -7.99 -1.81 -14.88
C GLY A 22 -7.07 -2.57 -13.92
N PHE A 23 -6.49 -1.88 -12.93
CA PHE A 23 -5.58 -2.46 -11.96
C PHE A 23 -6.22 -2.39 -10.57
N GLU A 24 -6.47 -3.53 -9.93
CA GLU A 24 -6.97 -3.54 -8.55
C GLU A 24 -5.81 -3.40 -7.57
N LEU A 25 -5.81 -2.31 -6.79
CA LEU A 25 -4.84 -2.13 -5.72
C LEU A 25 -5.27 -2.96 -4.51
N ASP A 26 -4.46 -3.96 -4.18
CA ASP A 26 -4.75 -4.89 -3.10
C ASP A 26 -4.37 -4.28 -1.73
N LYS A 27 -5.32 -3.56 -1.13
CA LYS A 27 -5.14 -2.87 0.16
C LYS A 27 -4.75 -3.86 1.26
N ALA A 28 -5.28 -5.07 1.22
CA ALA A 28 -4.99 -6.14 2.18
C ALA A 28 -3.51 -6.58 2.11
N ALA A 29 -2.98 -6.74 0.89
CA ALA A 29 -1.56 -7.06 0.69
C ALA A 29 -0.64 -5.95 1.20
N LEU A 30 -1.01 -4.68 0.98
CA LEU A 30 -0.28 -3.52 1.51
C LEU A 30 -0.27 -3.49 3.03
N GLN A 31 -1.41 -3.76 3.65
CA GLN A 31 -1.56 -3.77 5.11
C GLN A 31 -0.76 -4.92 5.74
N ALA A 32 -0.72 -6.09 5.09
CA ALA A 32 0.13 -7.20 5.49
C ALA A 32 1.63 -6.87 5.39
N LEU A 33 2.04 -6.19 4.32
CA LEU A 33 3.42 -5.69 4.14
C LEU A 33 3.80 -4.66 5.20
N GLU A 34 2.89 -3.76 5.57
CA GLU A 34 3.11 -2.79 6.65
C GLU A 34 3.27 -3.46 8.02
N SER A 35 2.42 -4.45 8.35
CA SER A 35 2.58 -5.24 9.58
C SER A 35 3.94 -5.93 9.60
N ARG A 36 4.30 -6.63 8.53
CA ARG A 36 5.57 -7.34 8.44
C ARG A 36 6.77 -6.39 8.50
N ARG A 37 6.64 -5.19 7.92
CA ARG A 37 7.65 -4.13 8.03
C ARG A 37 7.79 -3.66 9.49
N ARG A 38 6.69 -3.44 10.22
CA ARG A 38 6.73 -3.07 11.64
C ARG A 38 7.36 -4.16 12.50
N GLU A 39 7.02 -5.42 12.26
CA GLU A 39 7.61 -6.56 12.96
C GLU A 39 9.14 -6.61 12.74
N LEU A 40 9.58 -6.54 11.49
CA LEU A 40 11.01 -6.48 11.16
C LEU A 40 11.71 -5.27 11.79
N GLN A 41 11.05 -4.10 11.77
CA GLN A 41 11.59 -2.88 12.36
C GLN A 41 11.69 -2.95 13.90
N THR A 42 10.90 -3.80 14.56
CA THR A 42 10.93 -3.98 16.01
C THR A 42 11.91 -5.07 16.45
N GLN A 43 12.29 -5.96 15.53
CA GLN A 43 13.29 -7.01 15.76
C GLN A 43 14.75 -6.51 15.66
N THR A 44 14.96 -5.20 15.44
CA THR A 44 16.28 -4.56 15.39
C THR A 44 16.35 -3.45 16.41
#